data_AF-A0A6N9D3M0-F1
#
_entry.id   AF-A0A6N9D3M0-F1
#
_cell.length_a   1.000
_cell.length_b   1.000
_cell.length_c   1.000
_cell.angle_alpha   90.00
_cell.angle_beta   90.00
_cell.angle_gamma   90.00
#
_symmetry.space_group_name_H-M   'P 1'
#
loop_
_entity.id
_entity.type
_entity.pdbx_description
1 polymer ?
#
loop_
_entity_poly.entity_id
_entity_poly.type
_entity_poly.pdbx_seq_one_letter_code
_entity_poly.pdbx_strand_id
1 'polypeptide(L)'
;MKPWSITTTIRNPYRLRDLLAVLKTMEGRVWNKFTQIELQVKLIQNRLYGYRNRQFYNGLSPSHVELIENDTEPLTLEEARNIFHAKNYEDPPMRGRQSVNPLKKFGFAIAERDRKIEVTELGTCFLREPVDLQDIFLRVFLKWQIPNPENNVTSARKFTTLNHLLGHFILLTA
;
A
#
# COMPACT_ATOMS: atom_id res chain seq x y z
N MET A 1 -1.42 -20.34 -17.21
CA MET A 1 -2.10 -19.61 -16.10
C MET A 1 -1.05 -18.80 -15.36
N LYS A 2 -1.29 -17.51 -15.10
CA LYS A 2 -0.43 -16.74 -14.21
C LYS A 2 -0.79 -17.15 -12.76
N PRO A 3 0.14 -17.67 -11.96
CA PRO A 3 -0.19 -18.07 -10.59
C PRO A 3 -0.64 -16.84 -9.80
N TRP A 4 -1.70 -17.01 -9.00
CA TRP A 4 -2.17 -15.98 -8.09
C TRP A 4 -1.13 -15.72 -7.00
N SER A 5 -1.06 -14.48 -6.51
CA SER A 5 -0.18 -14.10 -5.41
C SER A 5 -0.83 -13.06 -4.50
N ILE A 6 -0.65 -13.25 -3.20
CA ILE A 6 -0.89 -12.24 -2.18
C ILE A 6 0.32 -11.31 -2.15
N THR A 7 0.09 -9.98 -2.13
CA THR A 7 1.19 -9.02 -2.02
C THR A 7 1.99 -9.26 -0.74
N THR A 8 3.31 -9.21 -0.85
CA THR A 8 4.22 -9.42 0.29
C THR A 8 4.05 -8.36 1.37
N THR A 9 3.45 -7.20 1.05
CA THR A 9 3.13 -6.13 2.01
C THR A 9 2.20 -6.58 3.14
N ILE A 10 1.29 -7.55 2.91
CA ILE A 10 0.41 -8.05 3.99
C ILE A 10 1.16 -8.90 5.01
N ARG A 11 2.36 -9.40 4.68
CA ARG A 11 3.16 -10.18 5.64
C ARG A 11 3.44 -9.39 6.93
N ASN A 12 3.26 -8.08 6.92
CA ASN A 12 3.13 -7.25 8.12
C ASN A 12 1.86 -6.36 8.03
N PRO A 13 0.73 -6.76 8.65
CA PRO A 13 -0.53 -6.01 8.60
C PRO A 13 -0.43 -4.65 9.31
N TYR A 14 0.41 -4.52 10.34
CA TYR A 14 0.64 -3.24 11.01
C TYR A 14 1.30 -2.23 10.08
N ARG A 15 2.29 -2.66 9.28
CA ARG A 15 2.89 -1.78 8.26
C ARG A 15 1.89 -1.30 7.22
N LEU A 16 0.92 -2.15 6.86
CA LEU A 16 -0.17 -1.76 5.96
C LEU A 16 -1.09 -0.72 6.61
N ARG A 17 -1.36 -0.87 7.91
CA ARG A 17 -2.11 0.10 8.72
C ARG A 17 -1.39 1.45 8.79
N ASP A 18 -0.08 1.46 9.05
CA ASP A 18 0.71 2.70 9.11
C ASP A 18 0.73 3.42 7.76
N LEU A 19 0.83 2.65 6.67
CA LEU A 19 0.73 3.21 5.31
C LEU A 19 -0.66 3.85 5.07
N LEU A 20 -1.74 3.19 5.51
CA LEU A 20 -3.09 3.75 5.45
C LEU A 20 -3.22 5.01 6.31
N ALA A 21 -2.60 5.05 7.49
CA ALA A 21 -2.60 6.22 8.35
C ALA A 21 -1.95 7.43 7.66
N VAL A 22 -0.82 7.22 6.97
CA VAL A 22 -0.19 8.26 6.14
C VAL A 22 -1.10 8.68 4.99
N LEU A 23 -1.71 7.74 4.26
CA LEU A 23 -2.64 8.07 3.18
C LEU A 23 -3.85 8.87 3.69
N LYS A 24 -4.39 8.54 4.88
CA LYS A 24 -5.52 9.24 5.51
C LYS A 24 -5.24 10.72 5.70
N THR A 25 -3.99 11.12 5.99
CA THR A 25 -3.60 12.55 6.09
C THR A 25 -3.79 13.33 4.78
N MET A 26 -3.96 12.63 3.65
CA MET A 26 -4.16 13.20 2.33
C MET A 26 -5.60 13.07 1.83
N GLU A 27 -6.53 12.60 2.67
CA GLU A 27 -7.94 12.43 2.30
C GLU A 27 -8.56 13.73 1.76
N GLY A 28 -9.44 13.61 0.76
CA GLY A 28 -10.08 14.73 0.09
C GLY A 28 -9.23 15.41 -0.99
N ARG A 29 -7.92 15.12 -1.06
CA ARG A 29 -7.04 15.64 -2.12
C ARG A 29 -7.18 14.83 -3.41
N VAL A 30 -7.05 15.48 -4.56
CA VAL A 30 -7.13 14.82 -5.87
C VAL A 30 -5.91 13.94 -6.11
N TRP A 31 -6.14 12.67 -6.44
CA TRP A 31 -5.09 11.71 -6.74
C TRP A 31 -4.52 11.91 -8.14
N ASN A 32 -3.44 12.70 -8.21
CA ASN A 32 -2.71 13.04 -9.44
C ASN A 32 -1.20 12.81 -9.27
N LYS A 33 -0.41 13.18 -10.27
CA LYS A 33 1.06 12.99 -10.25
C LYS A 33 1.73 13.65 -9.03
N PHE A 34 1.26 14.82 -8.61
CA PHE A 34 1.83 15.54 -7.48
C PHE A 34 1.53 14.83 -6.15
N THR A 35 0.28 14.44 -5.92
CA THR A 35 -0.08 13.71 -4.69
C THR A 35 0.50 12.30 -4.65
N GLN A 36 0.74 11.66 -5.80
CA GLN A 36 1.45 10.40 -5.90
C GLN A 36 2.90 10.53 -5.40
N ILE A 37 3.62 11.56 -5.85
CA ILE A 37 4.96 11.88 -5.35
C ILE A 37 4.91 12.21 -3.86
N GLU A 38 3.96 13.04 -3.45
CA GLU A 38 3.88 13.49 -2.06
C GLU A 38 3.59 12.34 -1.09
N LEU A 39 2.74 11.37 -1.46
CA LEU A 39 2.54 10.17 -0.66
C LEU A 39 3.89 9.47 -0.45
N GLN A 40 4.67 9.29 -1.50
CA GLN A 40 5.95 8.60 -1.42
C GLN A 40 6.96 9.34 -0.52
N VAL A 41 6.99 10.67 -0.60
CA VAL A 41 7.80 11.52 0.28
C VAL A 41 7.36 11.37 1.73
N LYS A 42 6.05 11.40 2.01
CA LYS A 42 5.53 11.18 3.37
C LYS A 42 5.85 9.78 3.89
N LEU A 43 5.89 8.76 3.05
CA LEU A 43 6.30 7.41 3.48
C LEU A 43 7.79 7.35 3.84
N ILE A 44 8.66 8.07 3.13
CA ILE A 44 10.07 8.22 3.51
C ILE A 44 10.17 8.99 4.84
N GLN A 45 9.42 10.09 4.96
CA GLN A 45 9.37 10.93 6.15
C GLN A 45 9.05 10.12 7.43
N ASN A 46 8.06 9.22 7.32
CA ASN A 46 7.61 8.36 8.41
C ASN A 46 8.40 7.03 8.48
N ARG A 47 9.51 6.88 7.76
CA ARG A 47 10.33 5.66 7.68
C ARG A 47 9.57 4.38 7.28
N LEU A 48 8.40 4.54 6.65
CA LEU A 48 7.60 3.44 6.10
C LEU A 48 8.10 2.96 4.74
N TYR A 49 9.04 3.70 4.14
CA TYR A 49 9.71 3.34 2.89
C TYR A 49 11.22 3.54 3.00
N GLY A 50 12.00 2.57 2.51
CA GLY A 50 13.46 2.68 2.43
C GLY A 50 14.24 2.43 3.73
N TYR A 51 13.62 2.59 4.90
CA TYR A 51 14.25 2.32 6.19
C TYR A 51 14.74 0.88 6.31
N ARG A 52 15.99 0.71 6.78
CA ARG A 52 16.72 -0.56 6.89
C ARG A 52 16.76 -1.36 5.60
N ASN A 53 16.68 -0.71 4.44
CA ASN A 53 16.71 -1.35 3.13
C ASN A 53 17.97 -0.93 2.35
N ARG A 54 18.96 -1.83 2.32
CA ARG A 54 20.23 -1.60 1.60
C ARG A 54 20.04 -1.28 0.11
N GLN A 55 19.06 -1.90 -0.55
CA GLN A 55 18.79 -1.62 -1.96
C GLN A 55 18.23 -0.20 -2.16
N PHE A 56 17.46 0.31 -1.20
CA PHE A 56 17.01 1.69 -1.22
C PHE A 56 18.20 2.67 -1.04
N TYR A 57 19.23 2.31 -0.30
CA TYR A 57 20.41 3.15 -0.09
C TYR A 57 21.32 3.28 -1.31
N ASN A 58 21.23 2.37 -2.28
CA ASN A 58 22.01 2.45 -3.50
C ASN A 58 21.77 3.79 -4.24
N GLY A 59 22.84 4.56 -4.47
CA GLY A 59 22.79 5.87 -5.11
C GLY A 59 22.45 7.05 -4.18
N LEU A 60 22.30 6.82 -2.88
CA LEU A 60 22.22 7.88 -1.87
C LEU A 60 23.62 8.20 -1.32
N SER A 61 23.85 9.46 -0.92
CA SER A 61 25.06 9.86 -0.22
C SER A 61 25.09 9.31 1.22
N PRO A 62 26.27 9.22 1.86
CA PRO A 62 26.36 8.79 3.26
C PRO A 62 25.49 9.62 4.22
N SER A 63 25.42 10.95 4.02
CA SER A 63 24.57 11.84 4.81
C SER A 63 23.08 11.52 4.70
N HIS A 64 22.59 11.16 3.51
CA HIS A 64 21.20 10.72 3.35
C HIS A 64 20.92 9.42 4.09
N VAL A 65 21.87 8.46 4.06
CA VAL A 65 21.72 7.18 4.75
C VAL A 65 21.70 7.38 6.27
N GLU A 66 22.59 8.24 6.78
CA GLU A 66 22.62 8.61 8.20
C GLU A 66 21.31 9.23 8.67
N LEU A 67 20.74 10.16 7.89
CA LEU A 67 19.42 10.76 8.19
C LEU A 67 18.29 9.72 8.24
N ILE A 68 18.32 8.72 7.35
CA ILE A 68 17.29 7.66 7.32
C ILE A 68 17.42 6.72 8.51
N GLU A 69 18.66 6.32 8.84
CA GLU A 69 18.96 5.36 9.91
C GLU A 69 18.85 5.97 11.32
N ASN A 70 19.05 7.28 11.48
CA ASN A 70 18.81 7.96 12.74
C ASN A 70 17.32 7.89 13.09
N ASP A 71 16.94 7.07 14.07
CA ASP A 71 15.54 6.85 14.49
C ASP A 71 15.10 7.73 15.65
N THR A 72 15.97 8.63 16.12
CA THR A 72 15.71 9.50 17.28
C THR A 72 14.62 10.53 17.02
N GLU A 73 14.58 11.09 15.80
CA GLU A 73 13.61 12.12 15.40
C GLU A 73 12.99 11.79 14.03
N PRO A 74 11.71 12.10 13.78
CA PRO A 74 11.12 12.00 12.44
C PRO A 74 11.88 12.87 11.44
N LEU A 75 12.07 12.38 10.21
CA LEU A 75 12.58 13.22 9.12
C LEU A 75 11.65 14.42 8.90
N THR A 76 12.22 15.57 8.62
CA THR A 76 11.44 16.69 8.10
C THR A 76 10.92 16.35 6.70
N LEU A 77 9.85 17.03 6.29
CA LEU A 77 9.29 16.84 4.94
C LEU A 77 10.31 17.22 3.85
N GLU A 78 11.17 18.20 4.12
CA GLU A 78 12.21 18.66 3.20
C GLU A 78 13.33 17.64 3.05
N GLU A 79 13.85 17.08 4.15
CA GLU A 79 14.84 16.00 4.10
C GLU A 79 14.31 14.78 3.34
N ALA A 80 13.06 14.36 3.64
CA ALA A 80 12.43 13.26 2.94
C ALA A 80 12.28 13.53 1.43
N ARG A 81 11.99 14.78 1.05
CA ARG A 81 11.90 15.21 -0.34
C ARG A 81 13.27 15.20 -1.02
N ASN A 82 14.31 15.68 -0.34
CA ASN A 82 15.69 15.66 -0.82
C ASN A 82 16.17 14.22 -1.07
N ILE A 83 15.92 13.31 -0.12
CA ILE A 83 16.18 11.86 -0.29
C ILE A 83 15.43 11.31 -1.50
N PHE A 84 14.14 11.63 -1.64
CA PHE A 84 13.33 11.15 -2.76
C PHE A 84 13.88 11.63 -4.12
N HIS A 85 14.29 12.89 -4.23
CA HIS A 85 14.86 13.43 -5.46
C HIS A 85 16.26 12.86 -5.75
N ALA A 86 17.08 12.63 -4.73
CA ALA A 86 18.40 12.00 -4.87
C ALA A 86 18.31 10.58 -5.46
N LYS A 87 17.18 9.87 -5.26
CA LYS A 87 16.93 8.57 -5.90
C LYS A 87 16.77 8.63 -7.42
N ASN A 88 16.53 9.80 -7.99
CA ASN A 88 16.44 10.04 -9.43
C ASN A 88 15.60 9.00 -10.19
N TYR A 89 14.36 8.79 -9.74
CA TYR A 89 13.44 7.83 -10.37
C TYR A 89 13.02 8.26 -11.78
N GLU A 90 12.95 7.31 -12.71
CA GLU A 90 12.47 7.55 -14.09
C GLU A 90 10.99 7.98 -14.14
N ASP A 91 10.12 7.30 -13.41
CA ASP A 91 8.72 7.71 -13.17
C ASP A 91 8.50 7.89 -11.65
N PRO A 92 8.79 9.09 -11.10
CA PRO A 92 8.62 9.35 -9.67
C PRO A 92 7.16 9.13 -9.17
N PRO A 93 6.11 9.58 -9.89
CA PRO A 93 4.72 9.29 -9.52
C PRO A 93 4.39 7.79 -9.41
N MET A 94 5.04 6.92 -10.19
CA MET A 94 4.81 5.47 -10.13
C MET A 94 5.08 4.88 -8.75
N ARG A 95 6.02 5.44 -7.98
CA ARG A 95 6.32 4.97 -6.62
C ARG A 95 5.13 5.12 -5.68
N GLY A 96 4.47 6.27 -5.71
CA GLY A 96 3.23 6.49 -4.95
C GLY A 96 2.11 5.54 -5.36
N ARG A 97 1.95 5.28 -6.67
CA ARG A 97 0.98 4.30 -7.17
C ARG A 97 1.26 2.89 -6.66
N GLN A 98 2.52 2.45 -6.71
CA GLN A 98 2.92 1.14 -6.18
C GLN A 98 2.63 1.01 -4.69
N SER A 99 2.90 2.07 -3.92
CA SER A 99 2.69 2.10 -2.47
C SER A 99 1.20 2.03 -2.09
N VAL A 100 0.31 2.65 -2.86
CA VAL A 100 -1.15 2.63 -2.57
C VAL A 100 -1.85 1.34 -3.02
N ASN A 101 -1.27 0.59 -3.97
CA ASN A 101 -1.90 -0.59 -4.57
C ASN A 101 -2.42 -1.63 -3.56
N PRO A 102 -1.68 -2.00 -2.50
CA PRO A 102 -2.20 -2.89 -1.48
C PRO A 102 -3.49 -2.35 -0.85
N LEU A 103 -3.54 -1.07 -0.46
CA LEU A 103 -4.72 -0.47 0.18
C LEU A 103 -5.95 -0.52 -0.72
N LYS A 104 -5.77 -0.22 -2.02
CA LYS A 104 -6.83 -0.35 -3.02
C LYS A 104 -7.32 -1.78 -3.13
N LYS A 105 -6.41 -2.74 -3.29
CA LYS A 105 -6.74 -4.17 -3.47
C LYS A 105 -7.53 -4.75 -2.29
N PHE A 106 -7.27 -4.27 -1.09
CA PHE A 106 -7.97 -4.69 0.13
C PHE A 106 -9.23 -3.88 0.43
N GLY A 107 -9.56 -2.90 -0.40
CA GLY A 107 -10.73 -2.05 -0.18
C GLY A 107 -10.60 -1.14 1.04
N PHE A 108 -9.38 -0.83 1.48
CA PHE A 108 -9.15 0.10 2.59
C PHE A 108 -9.20 1.57 2.15
N ALA A 109 -8.88 1.84 0.89
CA ALA A 109 -8.89 3.20 0.34
C ALA A 109 -9.23 3.20 -1.15
N ILE A 110 -9.74 4.34 -1.61
CA ILE A 110 -9.95 4.66 -3.01
C ILE A 110 -8.98 5.77 -3.39
N ALA A 111 -8.18 5.51 -4.42
CA ALA A 111 -7.20 6.46 -4.95
C ALA A 111 -7.12 6.25 -6.47
N GLU A 112 -8.17 6.71 -7.17
CA GLU A 112 -8.25 6.66 -8.63
C GLU A 112 -7.80 7.96 -9.26
N ARG A 113 -7.27 7.88 -10.49
CA ARG A 113 -6.78 9.04 -11.22
C ARG A 113 -7.85 10.15 -11.26
N ASP A 114 -7.44 11.36 -10.89
CA ASP A 114 -8.26 12.57 -10.90
C ASP A 114 -9.50 12.52 -9.97
N ARG A 115 -9.61 11.47 -9.13
CA ARG A 115 -10.59 11.37 -8.04
C ARG A 115 -9.95 11.79 -6.72
N LYS A 116 -10.76 12.25 -5.76
CA LYS A 116 -10.29 12.51 -4.40
C LYS A 116 -9.89 11.20 -3.71
N ILE A 117 -8.84 11.26 -2.90
CA ILE A 117 -8.45 10.18 -2.01
C ILE A 117 -9.54 10.01 -0.96
N GLU A 118 -10.03 8.80 -0.77
CA GLU A 118 -11.06 8.45 0.20
C GLU A 118 -10.61 7.22 0.99
N VAL A 119 -10.65 7.26 2.32
CA VAL A 119 -10.50 6.06 3.16
C VAL A 119 -11.89 5.46 3.36
N THR A 120 -12.03 4.16 3.09
CA THR A 120 -13.33 3.49 3.17
C THR A 120 -13.75 3.31 4.63
N GLU A 121 -14.99 2.89 4.87
CA GLU A 121 -15.44 2.49 6.21
C GLU A 121 -14.56 1.36 6.77
N LEU A 122 -14.23 0.36 5.95
CA LEU A 122 -13.32 -0.72 6.32
C LEU A 122 -11.92 -0.21 6.67
N GLY A 123 -11.39 0.74 5.88
CA GLY A 123 -10.12 1.41 6.18
C GLY A 123 -10.17 2.20 7.49
N THR A 124 -11.30 2.85 7.77
CA THR A 124 -11.51 3.59 9.02
C THR A 124 -11.55 2.63 10.21
N CYS A 125 -12.25 1.50 10.10
CA CYS A 125 -12.20 0.43 11.11
C CYS A 125 -10.78 -0.10 11.32
N PHE A 126 -9.99 -0.22 10.26
CA PHE A 126 -8.59 -0.67 10.31
C PHE A 126 -7.65 0.30 11.02
N LEU A 127 -7.97 1.59 11.01
CA LEU A 127 -7.22 2.60 11.77
C LEU A 127 -7.66 2.71 13.24
N ARG A 128 -8.86 2.25 13.61
CA ARG A 128 -9.41 2.38 14.97
C ARG A 128 -8.62 1.55 15.99
N GLU A 129 -8.52 2.05 17.22
CA GLU A 129 -7.96 1.32 18.36
C GLU A 129 -9.06 0.94 19.38
N PRO A 130 -9.04 -0.29 19.94
CA PRO A 130 -8.18 -1.40 19.55
C PRO A 130 -8.56 -1.95 18.16
N VAL A 131 -7.56 -2.38 17.40
CA VAL A 131 -7.78 -2.98 16.07
C VAL A 131 -7.92 -4.50 16.20
N ASP A 132 -9.02 -5.05 15.68
CA ASP A 132 -9.17 -6.50 15.51
C ASP A 132 -8.71 -6.89 14.10
N LEU A 133 -7.41 -7.22 13.99
CA LEU A 133 -6.85 -7.66 12.72
C LEU A 133 -7.51 -8.94 12.20
N GLN A 134 -7.98 -9.83 13.08
CA GLN A 134 -8.54 -11.11 12.66
C GLN A 134 -9.89 -10.89 11.97
N ASP A 135 -10.80 -10.13 12.60
CA ASP A 135 -12.10 -9.78 12.00
C ASP A 135 -11.93 -8.98 10.71
N ILE A 136 -11.03 -8.00 10.69
CA ILE A 136 -10.81 -7.16 9.51
C ILE A 136 -10.31 -7.99 8.32
N PHE A 137 -9.27 -8.80 8.51
CA PHE A 137 -8.73 -9.60 7.42
C PHE A 137 -9.68 -10.73 7.04
N LEU A 138 -10.45 -11.29 7.97
CA LEU A 138 -11.54 -12.23 7.64
C LEU A 138 -12.56 -11.58 6.70
N ARG A 139 -13.06 -10.37 7.01
CA ARG A 139 -14.00 -9.63 6.15
C ARG A 139 -13.41 -9.33 4.78
N VAL A 140 -12.15 -8.92 4.74
CA VAL A 140 -11.40 -8.69 3.50
C VAL A 140 -11.37 -9.96 2.65
N PHE A 141 -10.93 -11.08 3.22
CA PHE A 141 -10.76 -12.32 2.50
C PHE A 141 -12.11 -12.97 2.09
N LEU A 142 -13.17 -12.78 2.89
CA LEU A 142 -14.53 -13.21 2.53
C LEU A 142 -15.09 -12.43 1.34
N LYS A 143 -14.71 -11.16 1.18
CA LYS A 143 -15.14 -10.32 0.05
C LYS A 143 -14.22 -10.45 -1.16
N TRP A 144 -13.02 -11.03 -0.99
CA TRP A 144 -12.06 -11.13 -2.07
C TRP A 144 -12.44 -12.25 -3.05
N GLN A 145 -12.89 -11.83 -4.23
CA GLN A 145 -13.27 -12.71 -5.34
C GLN A 145 -12.39 -12.48 -6.58
N ILE A 146 -12.35 -13.47 -7.46
CA ILE A 146 -11.87 -13.31 -8.85
C ILE A 146 -13.01 -13.74 -9.79
N PRO A 147 -13.38 -12.92 -10.79
CA PRO A 147 -12.86 -11.57 -11.09
C PRO A 147 -13.28 -10.52 -10.05
N ASN A 148 -12.48 -9.46 -9.92
CA ASN A 148 -12.77 -8.25 -9.12
C ASN A 148 -12.47 -7.05 -10.03
N PRO A 149 -13.18 -5.90 -9.91
CA PRO A 149 -12.87 -4.64 -10.60
C PRO A 149 -11.37 -4.33 -10.84
N GLU A 150 -10.47 -4.64 -9.89
CA GLU A 150 -9.02 -4.41 -10.02
C GLU A 150 -8.26 -5.48 -10.85
N ASN A 151 -8.90 -6.62 -11.14
CA ASN A 151 -8.35 -7.78 -11.86
C ASN A 151 -9.31 -8.23 -12.99
N ASN A 152 -9.72 -7.31 -13.87
CA ASN A 152 -10.45 -7.66 -15.08
C ASN A 152 -9.54 -8.44 -16.03
N VAL A 153 -9.49 -9.77 -15.88
CA VAL A 153 -8.84 -10.65 -16.85
C VAL A 153 -9.77 -10.74 -18.07
N THR A 154 -9.47 -9.96 -19.12
CA THR A 154 -10.15 -10.00 -20.43
C THR A 154 -9.76 -11.24 -21.24
N SER A 155 -9.80 -12.43 -20.63
CA SER A 155 -9.80 -13.69 -21.37
C SER A 155 -11.09 -14.41 -21.04
N ALA A 156 -12.08 -14.24 -21.91
CA ALA A 156 -13.32 -15.00 -21.90
C ALA A 156 -13.01 -16.51 -21.92
N ARG A 157 -13.00 -17.14 -20.74
CA ARG A 157 -13.21 -18.57 -20.54
C ARG A 157 -13.85 -18.74 -19.18
N LYS A 158 -14.96 -19.49 -19.16
CA LYS A 158 -15.81 -19.81 -18.01
C LYS A 158 -14.97 -20.05 -16.75
N PHE A 159 -15.04 -19.14 -15.77
CA PHE A 159 -14.58 -19.41 -14.42
C PHE A 159 -15.68 -19.02 -13.44
N THR A 160 -16.05 -20.01 -12.63
CA THR A 160 -16.85 -19.91 -11.42
C THR A 160 -16.30 -18.80 -10.53
N THR A 161 -17.19 -17.97 -9.99
CA THR A 161 -16.88 -16.97 -8.96
C THR A 161 -16.23 -17.68 -7.79
N LEU A 162 -14.90 -17.57 -7.66
CA LEU A 162 -14.18 -18.23 -6.58
C LEU A 162 -13.96 -17.23 -5.46
N ASN A 163 -14.60 -17.50 -4.32
CA ASN A 163 -14.24 -16.88 -3.06
C ASN A 163 -13.12 -17.72 -2.44
N HIS A 164 -11.91 -17.15 -2.33
CA HIS A 164 -10.69 -17.92 -2.09
C HIS A 164 -10.64 -18.61 -0.73
N LEU A 165 -11.23 -18.00 0.31
CA LEU A 165 -11.38 -18.66 1.61
C LEU A 165 -12.27 -19.90 1.49
N LEU A 166 -13.41 -19.77 0.83
CA LEU A 166 -14.33 -20.90 0.61
C LEU A 166 -13.67 -22.00 -0.23
N GLY A 167 -12.87 -21.65 -1.25
CA GLY A 167 -12.14 -22.62 -2.06
C GLY A 167 -11.08 -23.42 -1.28
N HIS A 168 -10.32 -22.78 -0.40
CA HIS A 168 -9.32 -23.46 0.44
C HIS A 168 -9.95 -24.33 1.52
N PHE A 169 -11.06 -23.90 2.14
CA PHE A 169 -11.80 -24.73 3.09
C PHE A 169 -12.36 -26.00 2.45
N ILE A 170 -12.90 -25.92 1.23
CA ILE A 170 -13.41 -27.09 0.49
C ILE A 170 -12.30 -28.11 0.19
N LEU A 171 -11.08 -27.65 -0.12
CA LEU A 171 -9.94 -28.53 -0.42
C LEU A 171 -9.30 -29.18 0.81
N LEU A 172 -9.46 -28.59 2.00
CA LEU A 172 -8.93 -29.14 3.26
C LEU A 172 -9.90 -30.12 3.94
N THR A 173 -11.13 -30.21 3.46
CA THR A 173 -12.17 -31.13 3.96
C THR A 173 -12.50 -32.27 2.99
N ALA A 174 -11.71 -32.45 1.93
CA ALA A 174 -11.89 -33.47 0.90
C ALA A 174 -10.78 -34.52 0.92
#